data_AF-A0A848TYA0-F1
#
_entry.id   AF-A0A848TYA0-F1
#
_cell.length_a   1.000
_cell.length_b   1.000
_cell.length_c   1.000
_cell.angle_alpha   90.00
_cell.angle_beta   90.00
_cell.angle_gamma   90.00
#
_symmetry.space_group_name_H-M   'P 1'
#
loop_
_entity.id
_entity.type
_entity.pdbx_description
1 polymer ?
#
loop_
_entity_poly.entity_id
_entity_poly.type
_entity_poly.pdbx_seq_one_letter_code
_entity_poly.pdbx_strand_id
1 'polypeptide(L)' 'DARRAKLPERPFAPDSQSPWQELFREKVEPFAKGMVLRGATEYRDIARTKGVPRDNH' A
#
# COMPACT_ATOMS: atom_id res chain seq x y z
N ASP A 1 6.35 14.86 10.64
CA ASP A 1 6.40 13.94 11.81
C ASP A 1 5.72 14.46 13.08
N ALA A 2 5.78 15.75 13.42
CA ALA A 2 5.17 16.31 14.64
C ALA A 2 3.64 16.06 14.82
N ARG A 3 2.87 15.99 13.72
CA ARG A 3 1.41 15.71 13.78
C ARG A 3 1.10 14.27 14.19
N ARG A 4 1.94 13.31 13.77
CA ARG A 4 1.76 11.89 14.06
C ARG A 4 2.11 11.59 15.53
N ALA A 5 3.08 12.30 16.08
CA ALA A 5 3.44 12.24 17.49
C ALA A 5 2.35 12.76 18.45
N LYS A 6 1.38 13.54 17.95
CA LYS A 6 0.24 14.06 18.73
C LYS A 6 -1.00 13.16 18.68
N LEU A 7 -1.00 12.11 17.86
CA LEU A 7 -2.12 11.18 17.82
C LEU A 7 -2.01 10.22 19.02
N PRO A 8 -3.13 9.83 19.63
CA PRO A 8 -3.12 8.76 20.63
C PRO A 8 -2.56 7.48 19.99
N GLU A 9 -2.02 6.58 20.80
CA GLU A 9 -1.39 5.34 20.34
C GLU A 9 -2.30 4.53 19.39
N ARG A 10 -3.62 4.62 19.60
CA ARG A 10 -4.65 4.09 18.69
C ARG A 10 -5.67 5.18 18.38
N PRO A 11 -5.47 5.99 17.32
CA PRO A 11 -6.49 6.92 16.87
C PRO A 11 -7.70 6.12 16.38
N PHE A 12 -8.91 6.55 16.75
CA PHE A 12 -10.13 5.86 16.35
C PHE A 12 -10.19 5.73 14.83
N ALA A 13 -10.29 4.50 14.36
CA ALA A 13 -10.60 4.14 12.99
C ALA A 13 -11.69 3.07 13.05
N PRO A 14 -12.76 3.17 12.24
CA PRO A 14 -13.76 2.12 12.18
C PRO A 14 -13.11 0.82 11.66
N ASP A 15 -13.65 -0.30 12.10
CA ASP A 15 -13.20 -1.62 11.67
C ASP A 15 -13.31 -1.77 10.15
N SER A 16 -12.35 -2.49 9.58
CA SER A 16 -12.41 -2.88 8.17
C SER A 16 -13.62 -3.78 7.92
N GLN A 17 -14.44 -3.42 6.94
CA GLN A 17 -15.63 -4.16 6.52
C GLN A 17 -15.36 -5.06 5.30
N SER A 18 -14.15 -5.01 4.74
CA SER A 18 -13.75 -5.86 3.62
C SER A 18 -12.26 -6.16 3.64
N PRO A 19 -11.83 -7.28 3.02
CA PRO A 19 -10.41 -7.60 2.86
C PRO A 19 -9.62 -6.49 2.17
N TRP A 20 -10.25 -5.79 1.22
CA TRP A 20 -9.61 -4.65 0.54
C TRP A 20 -9.34 -3.48 1.48
N GLN A 21 -10.26 -3.17 2.39
CA GLN A 21 -10.05 -2.09 3.38
C GLN A 21 -8.90 -2.44 4.33
N GLU A 22 -8.79 -3.71 4.74
CA GLU A 22 -7.69 -4.18 5.58
C GLU A 22 -6.34 -4.06 4.87
N LEU A 23 -6.24 -4.60 3.64
CA LEU A 23 -5.04 -4.48 2.80
C LEU A 23 -4.65 -3.02 2.56
N PHE A 24 -5.62 -2.15 2.30
CA PHE A 24 -5.37 -0.72 2.09
C PHE A 24 -4.74 -0.08 3.33
N ARG A 25 -5.33 -0.28 4.52
CA ARG A 25 -4.84 0.31 5.77
C ARG A 25 -3.45 -0.22 6.14
N GLU A 26 -3.15 -1.47 5.82
CA GLU A 26 -1.87 -2.09 6.13
C GLU A 26 -0.75 -1.66 5.14
N LYS A 27 -1.06 -1.57 3.84
CA LYS A 27 -0.04 -1.51 2.79
C LYS A 27 0.13 -0.14 2.12
N VAL A 28 -0.86 0.75 2.17
CA VAL A 28 -0.80 2.05 1.46
C VAL A 28 -0.04 3.10 2.29
N GLU A 29 0.84 3.85 1.63
CA GLU A 29 1.58 4.95 2.25
C GLU A 29 0.70 6.20 2.46
N PRO A 30 1.04 7.10 3.40
CA PRO A 30 0.35 8.38 3.57
C PRO A 30 0.34 9.25 2.30
N PHE A 31 -0.60 10.21 2.23
CA PHE A 31 -0.72 11.14 1.10
C PHE A 31 0.57 11.90 0.76
N ALA A 32 1.36 12.29 1.77
CA ALA A 32 2.66 12.96 1.58
C ALA A 32 3.69 12.10 0.81
N LYS A 33 3.45 10.79 0.67
CA LYS A 33 4.25 9.83 -0.08
C LYS A 33 3.50 9.26 -1.29
N GLY A 34 2.45 9.93 -1.73
CA GLY A 34 1.74 9.62 -2.97
C GLY A 34 0.57 8.64 -2.84
N MET A 35 0.24 8.14 -1.65
CA MET A 35 -0.92 7.24 -1.45
C MET A 35 -0.89 5.97 -2.34
N VAL A 36 0.31 5.45 -2.58
CA VAL A 36 0.53 4.19 -3.30
C VAL A 36 0.80 3.03 -2.33
N LEU A 37 0.61 1.80 -2.81
CA LEU A 37 1.05 0.61 -2.08
C LEU A 37 2.57 0.65 -1.88
N ARG A 38 3.03 0.35 -0.66
CA ARG A 38 4.45 0.27 -0.32
C ARG A 38 5.17 -0.69 -1.29
N GLY A 39 6.20 -0.20 -1.97
CA GLY A 39 6.99 -0.96 -2.93
C GLY A 39 6.39 -1.07 -4.35
N ALA A 40 5.20 -0.52 -4.61
CA ALA A 40 4.59 -0.59 -5.95
C ALA A 40 5.45 0.07 -7.03
N THR A 41 6.21 1.12 -6.69
CA THR A 41 7.09 1.84 -7.62
C THR A 41 8.25 1.00 -8.14
N GLU A 42 8.61 -0.08 -7.43
CA GLU A 42 9.69 -1.00 -7.84
C GLU A 42 9.26 -1.93 -8.98
N TYR A 43 7.95 -2.02 -9.26
CA TYR A 43 7.37 -2.88 -10.29
C TYR A 43 6.94 -2.06 -11.50
N ARG A 44 7.92 -1.55 -12.25
CA ARG A 44 7.71 -0.82 -13.51
C ARG A 44 8.38 -1.56 -14.66
N ASP A 45 7.81 -1.40 -15.86
CA ASP A 45 8.32 -2.01 -17.09
C ASP A 45 8.57 -3.54 -16.94
N ILE A 46 7.65 -4.23 -16.27
CA ILE A 46 7.84 -5.62 -15.86
C ILE A 46 7.97 -6.58 -17.04
N ALA A 47 7.37 -6.28 -18.18
CA ALA A 47 7.52 -7.08 -19.39
C ALA A 47 8.98 -7.17 -19.87
N ARG A 48 9.75 -6.08 -19.69
CA ARG A 48 11.17 -6.03 -20.06
C ARG A 48 12.09 -6.39 -18.90
N THR A 49 11.73 -6.02 -17.67
CA THR A 49 12.60 -6.19 -16.48
C THR A 49 12.41 -7.53 -15.74
N LYS A 50 11.25 -8.16 -15.87
CA LYS A 50 10.91 -9.47 -15.27
C LYS A 50 10.67 -10.57 -16.29
N GLY A 51 10.58 -10.20 -17.58
CA GLY A 51 10.36 -11.12 -18.69
C GLY A 51 8.90 -11.41 -18.96
N VAL A 52 8.66 -12.25 -19.96
CA VAL A 52 7.31 -12.72 -20.32
C VAL A 52 6.84 -13.75 -19.27
N PRO A 53 5.62 -13.62 -18.72
CA PRO A 53 5.04 -14.63 -17.85
C PRO A 53 5.02 -16.01 -18.50
N ARG A 54 4.98 -17.06 -17.68
CA ARG A 54 4.87 -18.44 -18.18
C ARG A 54 3.63 -18.60 -19.05
N ASP A 55 3.75 -19.41 -20.10
CA ASP A 55 2.57 -19.93 -20.79
C ASP A 55 1.80 -20.81 -19.80
N ASN A 56 0.50 -20.55 -19.67
CA ASN A 56 -0.35 -21.18 -18.67
C ASN A 56 -1.31 -22.21 -19.27
N HIS A 57 -1.27 -22.42 -20.59
CA HIS A 57 -2.06 -23.43 -21.30
C HIS A 57 -1.19 -24.24 -22.26
#